data_AF-A0A5B8MQL9-F1
#
_entry.id   AF-A0A5B8MQL9-F1
#
_cell.length_a   1.000
_cell.length_b   1.000
_cell.length_c   1.000
_cell.angle_alpha   90.00
_cell.angle_beta   90.00
_cell.angle_gamma   90.00
#
_symmetry.space_group_name_H-M   'P 1'
#
loop_
_entity.id
_entity.type
_entity.pdbx_description
1 polymer ?
#
loop_
_entity_poly.entity_id
_entity_poly.type
_entity_poly.pdbx_seq_one_letter_code
_entity_poly.pdbx_strand_id
1 'polypeptide(L)'
;MAAQAKHGVKLFEIVKSLPGFGIGRTVTRTTWPSDSYWRIVDVKPKVDGKSGKVWGYKVWKGEKQTSDHCKVFGAAKKVWTLLPKEAHAEAGGKAE
;
A
#
# COMPACT_ATOMS: atom_id res chain seq x y z
N MET A 1 -1.32 15.90 -10.77
CA MET A 1 -0.93 16.49 -9.48
C MET A 1 -1.40 15.57 -8.37
N ALA A 2 -0.53 15.13 -7.45
CA ALA A 2 -0.86 14.79 -6.05
C ALA A 2 0.43 14.40 -5.30
N ALA A 3 1.36 15.35 -5.19
CA ALA A 3 2.40 15.27 -4.18
C ALA A 3 1.75 15.68 -2.84
N GLN A 4 1.18 14.73 -2.11
CA GLN A 4 0.71 15.01 -0.76
C GLN A 4 1.85 14.70 0.20
N ALA A 5 2.63 15.74 0.50
CA ALA A 5 3.61 15.76 1.57
C ALA A 5 2.89 15.55 2.91
N LYS A 6 2.81 14.29 3.33
CA LYS A 6 2.40 13.89 4.68
C LYS A 6 3.52 13.00 5.19
N HIS A 7 4.12 13.35 6.32
CA HIS A 7 5.21 12.60 6.96
C HIS A 7 4.97 11.10 6.79
N GLY A 8 5.82 10.44 6.01
CA GLY A 8 5.53 9.07 5.63
C GLY A 8 5.44 8.20 6.87
N VAL A 9 4.36 7.43 6.98
CA VAL A 9 4.18 6.51 8.09
C VAL A 9 4.81 5.17 7.73
N LYS A 10 5.09 4.35 8.75
CA LYS A 10 5.53 2.97 8.51
C LYS A 10 4.33 2.19 7.98
N LEU A 11 4.55 1.32 6.99
CA LEU A 11 3.48 0.46 6.46
C LEU A 11 2.84 -0.35 7.59
N PHE A 12 3.67 -0.87 8.50
CA PHE A 12 3.21 -1.67 9.63
C PHE A 12 2.28 -0.90 10.58
N GLU A 13 2.53 0.40 10.80
CA GLU A 13 1.67 1.23 11.65
C GLU A 13 0.32 1.49 10.99
N ILE A 14 0.29 1.66 9.65
CA ILE A 14 -0.96 1.79 8.89
C ILE A 14 -1.80 0.52 9.04
N VAL A 15 -1.22 -0.65 8.74
CA VAL A 15 -1.95 -1.92 8.81
C VAL A 15 -2.39 -2.26 10.23
N LYS A 16 -1.54 -1.99 11.23
CA LYS A 16 -1.86 -2.23 12.64
C LYS A 16 -2.99 -1.34 13.16
N SER A 17 -3.11 -0.11 12.63
CA SER A 17 -4.20 0.81 12.96
C SER A 17 -5.54 0.41 12.32
N LEU A 18 -5.51 -0.46 11.31
CA LEU A 18 -6.70 -0.92 10.59
C LEU A 18 -7.23 -2.24 11.19
N PRO A 19 -8.57 -2.40 11.26
CA PRO A 19 -9.16 -3.68 11.62
C PRO A 19 -8.77 -4.75 10.58
N GLY A 20 -8.40 -5.94 11.05
CA GLY A 20 -7.97 -7.05 10.17
C GLY A 20 -6.65 -6.79 9.42
N PHE A 21 -5.74 -6.01 10.02
CA PHE A 21 -4.44 -5.64 9.42
C PHE A 21 -4.53 -4.92 8.07
N GLY A 22 -5.69 -4.35 7.72
CA GLY A 22 -5.86 -3.66 6.44
C GLY A 22 -5.66 -4.57 5.21
N ILE A 23 -5.92 -5.87 5.34
CA ILE A 23 -5.91 -6.81 4.22
C ILE A 23 -6.91 -6.32 3.15
N GLY A 24 -6.49 -6.31 1.88
CA GLY A 24 -7.26 -5.81 0.75
C GLY A 24 -7.12 -4.30 0.48
N ARG A 25 -6.43 -3.55 1.35
CA ARG A 25 -6.14 -2.12 1.13
C ARG A 25 -4.96 -1.91 0.19
N THR A 26 -4.95 -0.77 -0.49
CA THR A 26 -3.84 -0.33 -1.33
C THR A 26 -3.02 0.74 -0.62
N VAL A 27 -1.71 0.64 -0.75
CA VAL A 27 -0.75 1.59 -0.20
C VAL A 27 0.19 2.04 -1.30
N THR A 28 0.59 3.29 -1.27
CA THR A 28 1.62 3.82 -2.17
C THR A 28 2.74 4.45 -1.36
N ARG A 29 3.85 4.76 -2.03
CA ARG A 29 4.94 5.53 -1.43
C ARG A 29 4.84 6.96 -1.92
N THR A 30 5.18 7.92 -1.07
CA THR A 30 5.13 9.35 -1.43
C THR A 30 6.02 9.70 -2.63
N THR A 31 7.11 8.97 -2.83
CA THR A 31 8.03 9.15 -3.98
C THR A 31 7.58 8.37 -5.23
N TRP A 32 6.48 7.62 -5.18
CA TRP A 32 6.03 6.80 -6.30
C TRP A 32 5.03 7.55 -7.18
N PRO A 33 5.00 7.26 -8.49
CA PRO A 33 3.97 7.80 -9.37
C PRO A 33 2.59 7.24 -9.00
N SER A 34 1.53 7.97 -9.35
CA SER A 34 0.14 7.66 -9.00
C SER A 34 -0.30 6.24 -9.40
N ASP A 35 0.24 5.73 -10.50
CA ASP A 35 -0.05 4.42 -11.07
C ASP A 35 0.72 3.26 -10.41
N SER A 36 1.51 3.56 -9.35
CA SER A 36 2.32 2.58 -8.63
C SER A 36 1.84 2.44 -7.19
N TYR A 37 1.38 1.25 -6.83
CA TYR A 37 0.89 0.94 -5.50
C TYR A 37 1.08 -0.53 -5.16
N TRP A 38 1.01 -0.86 -3.88
CA TRP A 38 0.94 -2.21 -3.38
C TRP A 38 -0.45 -2.50 -2.84
N ARG A 39 -1.02 -3.63 -3.22
CA ARG A 39 -2.24 -4.15 -2.61
C ARG A 39 -1.89 -5.15 -1.54
N ILE A 40 -2.20 -4.85 -0.29
CA ILE A 40 -1.91 -5.71 0.86
C ILE A 40 -2.82 -6.93 0.80
N VAL A 41 -2.26 -8.12 1.00
CA VAL A 41 -3.02 -9.37 1.05
C VAL A 41 -2.82 -10.13 2.35
N ASP A 42 -1.63 -10.02 2.94
CA ASP A 42 -1.30 -10.74 4.15
C ASP A 42 -0.31 -9.92 4.98
N VAL A 43 -0.50 -9.96 6.29
CA VAL A 43 0.36 -9.26 7.26
C VAL A 43 0.66 -10.23 8.38
N LYS A 44 1.94 -10.55 8.53
CA LYS A 44 2.44 -11.36 9.64
C LYS A 44 3.23 -10.46 10.59
N PRO A 45 2.61 -9.96 11.67
CA PRO A 45 3.35 -9.26 12.71
C PRO A 45 4.40 -10.19 13.33
N LYS A 46 5.57 -9.64 13.69
CA LYS A 46 6.59 -10.35 14.48
C LYS A 46 6.24 -10.26 15.96
N VAL A 47 6.76 -11.19 16.77
CA VAL A 47 6.52 -11.28 18.23
C VAL A 47 6.76 -9.95 18.97
N ASP A 48 7.72 -9.13 18.54
CA ASP A 48 7.99 -7.80 19.10
C ASP A 48 6.85 -6.78 18.92
N GLY A 49 5.87 -7.02 18.03
CA GLY A 49 4.74 -6.11 17.77
C GLY A 49 5.12 -4.73 17.19
N LYS A 50 6.41 -4.49 16.96
CA LYS A 50 7.03 -3.27 16.39
C LYS A 50 7.39 -3.41 14.91
N SER A 51 7.38 -4.63 14.39
CA SER A 51 7.77 -4.95 13.02
C SER A 51 6.97 -6.16 12.54
N GLY A 52 6.73 -6.22 11.23
CA GLY A 52 6.03 -7.34 10.61
C GLY A 52 6.51 -7.56 9.19
N LYS A 53 6.24 -8.77 8.70
CA LYS A 53 6.33 -9.07 7.27
C LYS A 53 4.97 -8.73 6.66
N VAL A 54 4.98 -8.01 5.55
CA VAL A 54 3.78 -7.67 4.80
C VAL A 54 3.94 -8.27 3.42
N TRP A 55 2.88 -8.88 2.90
CA TRP A 55 2.80 -9.38 1.53
C TRP A 55 1.70 -8.64 0.78
N GLY A 56 1.92 -8.49 -0.51
CA GLY A 56 0.99 -7.80 -1.38
C GLY A 56 1.31 -7.96 -2.86
N TYR A 57 0.39 -7.51 -3.69
CA TYR A 57 0.61 -7.39 -5.12
C TYR A 57 1.25 -6.05 -5.43
N LYS A 58 2.37 -6.07 -6.15
CA LYS A 58 3.02 -4.87 -6.64
C LYS A 58 2.42 -4.49 -7.98
N VAL A 59 1.79 -3.31 -8.04
CA VAL A 59 1.40 -2.66 -9.28
C VAL A 59 2.36 -1.51 -9.52
N TRP A 60 2.94 -1.45 -10.70
CA TRP A 60 3.89 -0.41 -11.08
C TRP A 60 3.49 0.15 -12.44
N LYS A 61 3.22 1.45 -12.52
CA LYS A 61 2.75 2.11 -13.74
C LYS A 61 1.50 1.42 -14.36
N GLY A 62 0.57 0.98 -13.52
CA GLY A 62 -0.63 0.26 -13.95
C GLY A 62 -0.41 -1.21 -14.30
N GLU A 63 0.84 -1.69 -14.35
CA GLU A 63 1.15 -3.08 -14.64
C GLU A 63 1.37 -3.90 -13.36
N LYS A 64 0.69 -5.04 -13.24
CA LYS A 64 0.96 -6.01 -12.18
C LYS A 64 2.30 -6.67 -12.46
N GLN A 65 3.30 -6.31 -11.68
CA GLN A 65 4.65 -6.86 -11.81
C GLN A 65 4.75 -8.33 -11.41
N THR A 66 3.77 -8.87 -10.69
CA THR A 66 3.78 -10.26 -10.24
C THR A 66 2.37 -10.81 -10.17
N SER A 67 2.17 -12.01 -10.70
CA SER A 67 0.93 -12.78 -10.57
C SER A 67 0.68 -13.22 -9.12
N ASP A 68 1.75 -13.53 -8.39
CA ASP A 68 1.75 -13.88 -6.98
C ASP A 68 1.95 -12.67 -6.05
N HIS A 69 1.47 -12.82 -4.82
CA HIS A 69 1.71 -11.83 -3.78
C HIS A 69 3.15 -11.92 -3.28
N CYS A 70 3.91 -10.86 -3.48
CA CYS A 70 5.29 -10.78 -3.02
C CYS A 70 5.41 -10.09 -1.68
N LYS A 71 6.48 -10.41 -0.96
CA LYS A 71 6.84 -9.70 0.27
C LYS A 71 7.14 -8.23 -0.06
N VAL A 72 6.49 -7.32 0.65
CA VAL A 72 6.73 -5.88 0.54
C VAL A 72 8.06 -5.55 1.20
N PHE A 73 9.05 -5.18 0.40
CA PHE A 73 10.34 -4.72 0.89
C PHE A 73 10.26 -3.28 1.40
N GLY A 74 10.94 -2.99 2.51
CA GLY A 74 10.98 -1.64 3.07
C GLY A 74 9.70 -1.21 3.79
N ALA A 75 8.85 -2.14 4.22
CA ALA A 75 7.64 -1.86 5.02
C ALA A 75 7.92 -1.02 6.29
N ALA A 76 9.13 -1.09 6.84
CA ALA A 76 9.56 -0.32 8.00
C ALA A 76 9.95 1.15 7.69
N LYS A 77 10.05 1.54 6.41
CA LYS A 77 10.39 2.92 6.03
C LYS A 77 9.21 3.86 6.28
N LYS A 78 9.49 5.08 6.73
CA LYS A 78 8.54 6.17 6.95
C LYS A 78 8.21 6.90 5.64
N VAL A 79 7.67 6.18 4.65
CA VAL A 79 7.39 6.70 3.30
C VAL A 79 6.07 6.21 2.72
N TRP A 80 5.30 5.44 3.50
CA TRP A 80 4.07 4.82 3.03
C TRP A 80 2.87 5.71 3.30
N THR A 81 1.91 5.65 2.39
CA THR A 81 0.64 6.35 2.44
C THR A 81 -0.47 5.36 2.09
N LEU A 82 -1.53 5.33 2.89
CA LEU A 82 -2.72 4.53 2.59
C LEU A 82 -3.50 5.23 1.48
N LEU A 83 -3.75 4.53 0.37
CA LEU A 83 -4.67 5.01 -0.64
C LEU A 83 -6.10 4.70 -0.19
N PRO A 84 -7.04 5.65 -0.33
CA PRO A 84 -8.45 5.36 -0.14
C PRO A 84 -8.89 4.35 -1.22
N LYS A 85 -9.84 3.48 -0.86
CA LYS A 85 -10.36 2.41 -1.74
C LYS A 85 -10.91 2.97 -3.07
N GLU A 86 -11.30 4.24 -3.08
CA GLU A 86 -11.85 4.97 -4.21
C GLU A 86 -10.79 5.60 -5.13
N ALA A 87 -9.53 5.75 -4.67
CA ALA A 87 -8.48 6.40 -5.47
C ALA A 87 -7.97 5.58 -6.66
N HIS A 88 -8.46 4.35 -6.88
CA HIS A 88 -8.20 3.56 -8.09
C HIS A 88 -9.49 3.19 -8.84
N ALA A 89 -10.65 3.73 -8.46
CA ALA A 89 -11.87 3.59 -9.24
C ALA A 89 -11.99 4.66 -10.35
N GLU A 90 -11.21 5.74 -10.27
CA GLU A 90 -11.46 6.95 -11.08
C GLU A 90 -10.24 7.29 -11.98
N ALA A 91 -9.85 6.34 -12.83
CA ALA A 91 -9.16 6.62 -14.09
C ALA A 91 -9.90 5.98 -15.28
N GLY A 92 -11.18 5.64 -15.07
CA GLY A 92 -12.13 5.29 -16.12
C GLY A 92 -13.33 6.22 -15.99
N GLY A 93 -13.22 7.42 -16.56
CA GLY A 93 -14.40 8.24 -16.79
C GLY A 93 -15.39 7.46 -17.65
N LYS A 94 -16.60 7.30 -17.15
CA LYS A 94 -17.87 7.48 -17.88
C LYS A 94 -19.02 7.30 -16.89
N ALA A 95 -19.45 8.42 -16.32
CA ALA A 95 -20.86 8.61 -16.04
C ALA A 95 -21.43 9.32 -17.26
N GLU A 96 -22.27 8.62 -18.02
CA GLU A 96 -23.22 9.17 -18.98
C GLU A 96 -24.59 8.58 -18.65
#